data_AF-A0A212L236-F1
#
_entry.id   AF-A0A212L236-F1
#
_cell.length_a   1.000
_cell.length_b   1.000
_cell.length_c   1.000
_cell.angle_alpha   90.00
_cell.angle_beta   90.00
_cell.angle_gamma   90.00
#
_symmetry.space_group_name_H-M   'P 1'
#
loop_
_entity.id
_entity.type
_entity.pdbx_description
1 polymer ?
#
loop_
_entity_poly.entity_id
_entity_poly.type
_entity_poly.pdbx_seq_one_letter_code
_entity_poly.pdbx_strand_id
1 'polypeptide(L)'
;MSTKNKVNPRELGPKHELGGVSTIGKMTSGHKIETVLFNGTVEFVEVERINPRDIDKIFAKKRKEHRRLINTIKQLEELERNDTKLSEEIKNHPPSWAEKILCIITPHEKCDAVLGDFSELYQKHIEKYGVKRARYMYSSQVIRSAGPLLWVAIKRLALVLVGWKLTG
;
A
#
# COMPACT_ATOMS: atom_id res chain seq x y z
N MET A 1 -27.96 10.83 64.82
CA MET A 1 -26.52 11.16 64.76
C MET A 1 -25.97 10.57 63.48
N SER A 2 -25.59 11.41 62.50
CA SER A 2 -25.18 10.99 61.15
C SER A 2 -23.68 11.24 60.98
N THR A 3 -22.89 10.18 60.91
CA THR A 3 -21.44 10.23 60.74
C THR A 3 -21.11 10.37 59.25
N LYS A 4 -20.74 11.59 58.84
CA LYS A 4 -20.23 11.84 57.48
C LYS A 4 -18.76 11.41 57.42
N ASN A 5 -18.52 10.24 56.83
CA ASN A 5 -17.17 9.74 56.59
C ASN A 5 -16.58 10.48 55.38
N LYS A 6 -15.54 11.28 55.63
CA LYS A 6 -14.89 12.16 54.65
C LYS A 6 -13.73 11.38 54.01
N VAL A 7 -13.98 10.76 52.85
CA VAL A 7 -12.94 10.01 52.13
C VAL A 7 -11.99 10.99 51.44
N ASN A 8 -10.68 10.77 51.65
CA ASN A 8 -9.59 11.66 51.23
C ASN A 8 -9.17 11.35 49.77
N PRO A 9 -9.21 12.31 48.82
CA PRO A 9 -9.06 12.03 47.38
C PRO A 9 -7.62 11.82 46.89
N ARG A 10 -6.64 11.59 47.77
CA ARG A 10 -5.21 11.52 47.40
C ARG A 10 -4.64 10.11 47.19
N GLU A 11 -5.45 9.06 47.23
CA GLU A 11 -5.00 7.67 46.98
C GLU A 11 -5.40 7.11 45.61
N LEU A 12 -5.78 7.96 44.66
CA LEU A 12 -5.99 7.53 43.27
C LEU A 12 -4.66 7.57 42.51
N GLY A 13 -3.98 6.42 42.49
CA GLY A 13 -2.87 6.16 41.58
C GLY A 13 -3.24 6.38 40.10
N PRO A 14 -2.26 6.32 39.19
CA PRO A 14 -2.44 6.67 37.78
C PRO A 14 -3.60 5.87 37.19
N LYS A 15 -4.65 6.60 36.79
CA LYS A 15 -5.80 6.04 36.08
C LYS A 15 -5.29 5.53 34.74
N HIS A 16 -5.04 4.24 34.65
CA HIS A 16 -5.12 3.56 33.37
C HIS A 16 -6.56 3.75 32.89
N GLU A 17 -6.74 4.60 31.88
CA GLU A 17 -7.94 4.68 31.06
C GLU A 17 -8.08 3.40 30.23
N LEU A 18 -8.13 2.25 30.90
CA LEU A 18 -8.79 1.09 30.35
C LEU A 18 -10.27 1.39 30.54
N GLY A 19 -11.02 1.56 29.45
CA GLY A 19 -12.46 1.81 29.45
C GLY A 19 -13.20 0.77 30.28
N GLY A 20 -13.27 1.03 31.58
CA GLY A 20 -13.85 0.14 32.57
C GLY A 20 -15.35 0.26 32.49
N VAL A 21 -15.97 -0.73 31.85
CA VAL A 21 -17.42 -0.92 31.90
C VAL A 21 -17.80 -1.21 33.35
N SER A 22 -18.39 -0.23 34.04
CA SER A 22 -18.93 -0.39 35.38
C SER A 22 -20.41 -0.73 35.28
N THR A 23 -20.78 -2.00 35.45
CA THR A 23 -22.17 -2.45 35.41
C THR A 23 -22.81 -2.36 36.80
N ILE A 24 -23.79 -1.47 36.98
CA ILE A 24 -24.60 -1.40 38.21
C ILE A 24 -25.96 -2.05 37.90
N GLY A 25 -26.14 -3.30 38.31
CA GLY A 25 -27.41 -4.01 38.12
C GLY A 25 -28.39 -3.76 39.27
N LYS A 26 -29.57 -3.19 38.98
CA LYS A 26 -30.71 -3.19 39.91
C LYS A 26 -31.77 -4.17 39.39
N MET A 27 -32.21 -5.10 40.25
CA MET A 27 -33.31 -6.01 39.93
C MET A 27 -34.63 -5.37 40.35
N THR A 28 -35.47 -5.05 39.37
CA THR A 28 -36.86 -4.61 39.60
C THR A 28 -37.79 -5.52 38.81
N SER A 29 -38.77 -6.13 39.50
CA SER A 29 -39.91 -6.86 38.91
C SER A 29 -39.60 -7.83 37.75
N GLY A 30 -38.58 -8.68 37.90
CA GLY A 30 -38.30 -9.76 36.94
C GLY A 30 -37.61 -9.33 35.64
N HIS A 31 -37.19 -8.07 35.50
CA HIS A 31 -36.36 -7.60 34.39
C HIS A 31 -35.02 -7.11 34.94
N LYS A 32 -33.91 -7.64 34.39
CA LYS A 32 -32.55 -7.21 34.74
C LYS A 32 -32.18 -6.09 33.79
N ILE A 33 -32.25 -4.86 34.26
CA ILE A 33 -31.79 -3.69 33.51
C ILE A 33 -30.32 -3.50 33.87
N GLU A 34 -29.42 -3.68 32.90
CA GLU A 34 -28.01 -3.35 33.06
C GLU A 34 -27.78 -1.95 32.51
N THR A 35 -27.40 -1.02 33.39
CA THR A 35 -27.00 0.32 32.97
C THR A 35 -25.53 0.27 32.59
N VAL A 36 -25.22 0.52 31.31
CA VAL A 36 -23.85 0.61 30.81
C VAL A 36 -23.52 2.09 30.60
N LEU A 37 -22.49 2.56 31.28
CA LEU A 37 -21.92 3.90 31.05
C LEU A 37 -20.87 3.80 29.96
N PHE A 38 -21.16 4.35 28.77
CA PHE A 38 -20.23 4.40 27.64
C PHE A 38 -20.01 5.86 27.26
N ASN A 39 -18.75 6.33 27.31
CA ASN A 39 -18.36 7.71 26.99
C ASN A 39 -19.20 8.80 27.69
N GLY A 40 -19.54 8.62 28.96
CA GLY A 40 -20.31 9.60 29.74
C GLY A 40 -21.80 9.70 29.38
N THR A 41 -22.28 8.90 28.43
CA THR A 41 -23.71 8.78 28.10
C THR A 41 -24.26 7.52 28.74
N VAL A 42 -25.41 7.65 29.40
CA VAL A 42 -26.12 6.52 30.01
C VAL A 42 -27.06 5.95 28.96
N GLU A 43 -26.69 4.81 28.37
CA GLU A 43 -27.58 4.08 27.47
C GLU A 43 -28.27 2.94 28.24
N PHE A 44 -29.60 2.93 28.18
CA PHE A 44 -30.41 1.83 28.68
C PHE A 44 -30.50 0.78 27.57
N VAL A 45 -29.68 -0.26 27.67
CA VAL A 45 -29.75 -1.38 26.73
C VAL A 45 -30.78 -2.36 27.27
N GLU A 46 -31.89 -2.50 26.55
CA GLU A 46 -32.87 -3.55 26.83
C GLU A 46 -32.24 -4.90 26.44
N VAL A 47 -31.83 -5.66 27.44
CA VAL A 47 -31.27 -7.00 27.25
C VAL A 47 -32.45 -7.93 26.92
N GLU A 48 -32.77 -8.08 25.64
CA GLU A 48 -33.65 -9.16 25.18
C GLU A 48 -33.17 -10.47 25.80
N ARG A 49 -34.08 -11.23 26.41
CA ARG A 49 -33.76 -12.54 26.99
C ARG A 49 -33.42 -13.50 25.85
N ILE A 50 -32.15 -13.55 25.48
CA ILE A 50 -31.64 -14.49 24.48
C ILE A 50 -31.82 -15.90 25.05
N ASN A 51 -32.54 -16.75 24.34
CA ASN A 51 -32.69 -18.15 24.70
C ASN A 51 -31.30 -18.80 24.67
N PRO A 52 -30.87 -19.51 25.73
CA PRO A 52 -29.55 -20.13 25.79
C PRO A 52 -29.25 -21.06 24.60
N ARG A 53 -30.28 -21.64 23.98
CA ARG A 53 -30.11 -22.49 22.78
C ARG A 53 -29.75 -21.72 21.51
N ASP A 54 -30.07 -20.43 21.43
CA ASP A 54 -29.76 -19.61 20.25
C ASP A 54 -28.37 -18.96 20.34
N ILE A 55 -27.78 -18.90 21.54
CA ILE A 55 -26.42 -18.42 21.79
C ILE A 55 -25.41 -19.22 20.96
N ASP A 56 -25.52 -20.55 20.94
CA ASP A 56 -24.62 -21.42 20.18
C ASP A 56 -24.72 -21.18 18.67
N LYS A 57 -25.94 -20.97 18.15
CA LYS A 57 -26.15 -20.67 16.73
C LYS A 57 -25.54 -19.32 16.34
N ILE A 58 -25.67 -18.31 17.19
CA ILE A 58 -25.08 -16.98 16.98
C ILE A 58 -23.56 -17.08 16.94
N PHE A 59 -22.96 -17.79 17.90
CA PHE A 59 -21.51 -17.99 17.90
C PHE A 59 -21.03 -18.82 16.71
N ALA A 60 -21.75 -19.87 16.32
CA ALA A 60 -21.42 -20.68 15.14
C ALA A 60 -21.44 -19.84 13.85
N LYS A 61 -22.47 -18.99 13.68
CA LYS A 61 -22.58 -18.05 12.55
C LYS A 61 -21.43 -17.05 12.55
N LYS A 62 -21.17 -16.41 13.69
CA LYS A 62 -20.10 -15.39 13.83
C LYS A 62 -18.70 -15.98 13.58
N ARG A 63 -18.45 -17.22 14.02
CA ARG A 63 -17.19 -17.94 13.70
C ARG A 63 -17.04 -18.24 12.21
N LYS A 64 -18.14 -18.50 11.49
CA LYS A 64 -18.10 -18.73 10.04
C LYS A 64 -17.77 -17.44 9.29
N GLU A 65 -18.36 -16.31 9.71
CA GLU A 65 -18.04 -14.98 9.17
C GLU A 65 -16.59 -14.59 9.45
N HIS A 66 -16.13 -14.80 10.69
CA HIS A 66 -14.74 -14.52 11.07
C HIS A 66 -13.74 -15.30 10.20
N ARG A 67 -14.04 -16.58 9.88
CA ARG A 67 -13.21 -17.39 8.97
C ARG A 67 -13.18 -16.83 7.55
N ARG A 68 -14.29 -16.29 7.03
CA ARG A 68 -14.32 -15.65 5.72
C ARG A 68 -13.42 -14.42 5.68
N LEU A 69 -13.55 -13.56 6.70
CA LEU A 69 -12.74 -12.35 6.81
C LEU A 69 -11.25 -12.65 6.88
N ILE A 70 -10.85 -13.66 7.68
CA ILE A 70 -9.44 -14.09 7.76
C ILE A 70 -8.92 -14.50 6.37
N ASN A 71 -9.69 -15.26 5.61
CA ASN A 71 -9.25 -15.69 4.29
C ASN A 71 -9.14 -14.51 3.31
N THR A 72 -10.06 -13.54 3.37
CA THR A 72 -9.99 -12.32 2.56
C THR A 72 -8.78 -11.47 2.93
N ILE A 73 -8.47 -11.32 4.22
CA ILE A 73 -7.27 -10.59 4.68
C ILE A 73 -6.01 -11.27 4.15
N LYS A 74 -5.92 -12.61 4.26
CA LYS A 74 -4.77 -13.36 3.72
C LYS A 74 -4.60 -13.16 2.22
N GLN A 75 -5.71 -13.15 1.45
CA GLN A 75 -5.66 -12.89 0.01
C GLN A 75 -5.18 -11.46 -0.30
N LEU A 76 -5.62 -10.47 0.47
CA LEU A 76 -5.17 -9.08 0.30
C LEU A 76 -3.68 -8.92 0.63
N GLU A 77 -3.21 -9.50 1.72
CA GLU A 77 -1.78 -9.49 2.07
C GLU A 77 -0.91 -10.15 0.97
N GLU A 78 -1.42 -11.22 0.35
CA GLU A 78 -0.71 -11.88 -0.74
C GLU A 78 -0.66 -11.03 -2.01
N LEU A 79 -1.75 -10.30 -2.31
CA LEU A 79 -1.77 -9.32 -3.40
C LEU A 79 -0.77 -8.18 -3.16
N GLU A 80 -0.72 -7.60 -1.95
CA GLU A 80 0.22 -6.51 -1.63
C GLU A 80 1.68 -6.95 -1.73
N ARG A 81 2.00 -8.19 -1.32
CA ARG A 81 3.34 -8.77 -1.52
C ARG A 81 3.69 -8.90 -3.00
N ASN A 82 2.73 -9.31 -3.82
CA ASN A 82 2.94 -9.46 -5.26
C ASN A 82 3.11 -8.10 -5.96
N ASP A 83 2.33 -7.09 -5.59
CA ASP A 83 2.48 -5.73 -6.12
C ASP A 83 3.84 -5.12 -5.75
N THR A 84 4.34 -5.41 -4.55
CA THR A 84 5.67 -4.96 -4.12
C THR A 84 6.76 -5.60 -4.98
N LYS A 85 6.70 -6.91 -5.21
CA LYS A 85 7.62 -7.62 -6.10
C LYS A 85 7.56 -7.10 -7.53
N LEU A 86 6.36 -6.88 -8.06
CA LEU A 86 6.16 -6.34 -9.40
C LEU A 86 6.73 -4.92 -9.52
N SER A 87 6.53 -4.09 -8.49
CA SER A 87 7.09 -2.73 -8.42
C SER A 87 8.62 -2.76 -8.39
N GLU A 88 9.21 -3.72 -7.70
CA GLU A 88 10.66 -3.92 -7.67
C GLU A 88 11.20 -4.39 -9.02
N GLU A 89 10.53 -5.35 -9.68
CA GLU A 89 10.90 -5.76 -11.04
C GLU A 89 10.81 -4.58 -12.03
N ILE A 90 9.70 -3.82 -12.03
CA ILE A 90 9.52 -2.66 -12.91
C ILE A 90 10.55 -1.56 -12.63
N LYS A 91 11.01 -1.42 -11.38
CA LYS A 91 12.10 -0.50 -11.01
C LYS A 91 13.44 -0.97 -11.54
N ASN A 92 13.65 -2.28 -11.59
CA ASN A 92 14.88 -2.92 -12.06
C ASN A 92 14.99 -3.02 -13.59
N HIS A 93 13.89 -2.77 -14.31
CA HIS A 93 13.94 -2.63 -15.76
C HIS A 93 14.40 -1.23 -16.21
N PRO A 94 15.26 -1.16 -17.24
CA PRO A 94 15.62 0.10 -17.86
C PRO A 94 14.37 0.75 -18.51
N PRO A 95 14.36 2.09 -18.67
CA PRO A 95 13.23 2.77 -19.26
C PRO A 95 13.01 2.37 -20.73
N SER A 96 11.82 1.85 -21.06
CA SER A 96 11.49 1.32 -22.39
C SER A 96 11.60 2.35 -23.53
N TRP A 97 11.53 3.65 -23.22
CA TRP A 97 11.75 4.70 -24.23
C TRP A 97 13.21 4.76 -24.68
N ALA A 98 14.16 4.46 -23.79
CA ALA A 98 15.58 4.50 -24.10
C ALA A 98 15.98 3.33 -25.01
N GLU A 99 15.37 2.16 -24.80
CA GLU A 99 15.54 0.99 -25.68
C GLU A 99 15.07 1.30 -27.10
N LYS A 100 13.92 1.97 -27.25
CA LYS A 100 13.41 2.39 -28.56
C LYS A 100 14.35 3.34 -29.27
N ILE A 101 14.92 4.32 -28.56
CA ILE A 101 15.89 5.26 -29.14
C ILE A 101 17.15 4.51 -29.59
N LEU A 102 17.63 3.58 -28.77
CA LEU A 102 18.81 2.75 -29.10
C LEU A 102 18.57 1.91 -30.35
N CYS A 103 17.41 1.26 -30.50
CA CYS A 103 17.11 0.49 -31.72
C CYS A 103 16.83 1.34 -32.96
N ILE A 104 16.38 2.59 -32.82
CA ILE A 104 16.26 3.50 -33.99
C ILE A 104 17.65 3.90 -34.51
N ILE A 105 18.62 4.05 -33.60
CA ILE A 105 19.95 4.54 -33.93
C ILE A 105 20.90 3.40 -34.33
N THR A 106 20.77 2.25 -33.70
CA THR A 106 21.67 1.11 -33.86
C THR A 106 21.13 0.17 -34.95
N PRO A 107 21.99 -0.35 -35.85
CA PRO A 107 21.58 -1.39 -36.80
C PRO A 107 20.94 -2.58 -36.07
N HIS A 108 19.90 -3.15 -36.66
CA HIS A 108 19.10 -4.23 -36.06
C HIS A 108 19.97 -5.42 -35.60
N GLU A 109 21.04 -5.75 -36.34
CA GLU A 109 21.99 -6.81 -36.01
C GLU A 109 22.75 -6.61 -34.70
N LYS A 110 22.89 -5.37 -34.25
CA LYS A 110 23.63 -5.00 -33.04
C LYS A 110 22.73 -4.47 -31.92
N CYS A 111 21.42 -4.31 -32.15
CA CYS A 111 20.56 -3.74 -31.13
C CYS A 111 20.52 -4.62 -29.87
N ASP A 112 20.35 -5.94 -30.03
CA ASP A 112 20.25 -6.87 -28.91
C ASP A 112 21.52 -6.91 -28.04
N ALA A 113 22.70 -6.90 -28.68
CA ALA A 113 23.98 -6.88 -27.97
C ALA A 113 24.16 -5.59 -27.16
N VAL A 114 23.84 -4.44 -27.76
CA VAL A 114 23.94 -3.14 -27.10
C VAL A 114 22.91 -3.03 -25.97
N LEU A 115 21.69 -3.51 -26.17
CA LEU A 115 20.65 -3.58 -25.13
C LEU A 115 21.11 -4.42 -23.93
N GLY A 116 21.75 -5.56 -24.18
CA GLY A 116 22.35 -6.40 -23.15
C GLY A 116 23.36 -5.65 -22.30
N ASP A 117 24.35 -5.01 -22.94
CA ASP A 117 25.40 -4.25 -22.25
C ASP A 117 24.83 -3.12 -21.39
N PHE A 118 23.87 -2.38 -21.94
CA PHE A 118 23.21 -1.28 -21.23
C PHE A 118 22.36 -1.78 -20.05
N SER A 119 21.69 -2.94 -20.19
CA SER A 119 20.93 -3.58 -19.11
C SER A 119 21.85 -4.02 -17.96
N GLU A 120 22.99 -4.66 -18.27
CA GLU A 120 23.98 -5.05 -17.27
C GLU A 120 24.57 -3.84 -16.53
N LEU A 121 24.88 -2.77 -17.25
CA LEU A 121 25.34 -1.53 -16.65
C LEU A 121 24.27 -0.92 -15.75
N TYR A 122 22.99 -0.93 -16.15
CA TYR A 122 21.90 -0.41 -15.32
C TYR A 122 21.78 -1.18 -14.01
N GLN A 123 21.84 -2.52 -14.04
CA GLN A 123 21.84 -3.35 -12.83
C GLN A 123 23.02 -3.02 -11.90
N LYS A 124 24.24 -2.92 -12.43
CA LYS A 124 25.43 -2.50 -11.64
C LYS A 124 25.24 -1.12 -11.00
N HIS A 125 24.58 -0.18 -11.69
CA HIS A 125 24.30 1.14 -11.12
C HIS A 125 23.19 1.09 -10.05
N ILE A 126 22.19 0.21 -10.19
CA ILE A 126 21.16 0.00 -9.17
C ILE A 126 21.81 -0.51 -7.87
N GLU A 127 22.66 -1.53 -7.96
CA GLU A 127 23.35 -2.09 -6.80
C GLU A 127 24.21 -1.05 -6.07
N LYS A 128 24.89 -0.19 -6.84
CA LYS A 128 25.85 0.78 -6.28
C LYS A 128 25.23 2.08 -5.77
N TYR A 129 24.18 2.58 -6.42
CA TYR A 129 23.64 3.93 -6.18
C TYR A 129 22.13 3.97 -5.91
N GLY A 130 21.44 2.83 -6.05
CA GLY A 130 19.99 2.72 -5.97
C GLY A 130 19.27 3.15 -7.25
N VAL A 131 18.00 2.74 -7.36
CA VAL A 131 17.17 2.84 -8.57
C VAL A 131 17.05 4.27 -9.13
N LYS A 132 16.78 5.26 -8.27
CA LYS A 132 16.53 6.64 -8.72
C LYS A 132 17.76 7.22 -9.43
N ARG A 133 18.95 7.02 -8.86
CA ARG A 133 20.21 7.56 -9.38
C ARG A 133 20.70 6.76 -10.58
N ALA A 134 20.48 5.44 -10.58
CA ALA A 134 20.73 4.57 -11.73
C ALA A 134 19.92 5.02 -12.96
N ARG A 135 18.62 5.34 -12.81
CA ARG A 135 17.79 5.83 -13.93
C ARG A 135 18.32 7.13 -14.55
N TYR A 136 18.74 8.06 -13.70
CA TYR A 136 19.30 9.32 -14.17
C TYR A 136 20.63 9.11 -14.91
N MET A 137 21.54 8.30 -14.36
CA MET A 137 22.82 7.99 -15.00
C MET A 137 22.63 7.26 -16.33
N TYR A 138 21.74 6.27 -16.37
CA TYR A 138 21.38 5.56 -17.59
C TYR A 138 20.84 6.49 -18.65
N SER A 139 19.85 7.34 -18.30
CA SER A 139 19.26 8.30 -19.23
C SER A 139 20.31 9.28 -19.77
N SER A 140 21.21 9.77 -18.92
CA SER A 140 22.30 10.65 -19.32
C SER A 140 23.30 9.97 -20.26
N GLN A 141 23.69 8.72 -19.99
CA GLN A 141 24.57 7.93 -20.86
C GLN A 141 23.93 7.64 -22.21
N VAL A 142 22.65 7.28 -22.22
CA VAL A 142 21.88 7.08 -23.45
C VAL A 142 21.82 8.38 -24.24
N ILE A 143 21.45 9.52 -23.64
CA ILE A 143 21.40 10.81 -24.34
C ILE A 143 22.78 11.22 -24.86
N ARG A 144 23.85 11.01 -24.09
CA ARG A 144 25.22 11.35 -24.50
C ARG A 144 25.71 10.50 -25.67
N SER A 145 25.36 9.21 -25.69
CA SER A 145 25.76 8.27 -26.74
C SER A 145 24.87 8.40 -27.99
N ALA A 146 23.56 8.55 -27.78
CA ALA A 146 22.56 8.71 -28.83
C ALA A 146 22.57 10.12 -29.45
N GLY A 147 22.94 11.16 -28.71
CA GLY A 147 22.82 12.56 -29.14
C GLY A 147 23.46 12.87 -30.49
N PRO A 148 24.75 12.56 -30.71
CA PRO A 148 25.40 12.79 -31.99
C PRO A 148 24.77 12.00 -33.14
N LEU A 149 24.35 10.76 -32.88
CA LEU A 149 23.74 9.89 -33.87
C LEU A 149 22.31 10.34 -34.23
N LEU A 150 21.53 10.73 -33.24
CA LEU A 150 20.20 11.30 -33.38
C LEU A 150 20.27 12.62 -34.18
N TRP A 151 21.28 13.44 -33.93
CA TRP A 151 21.51 14.68 -34.68
C TRP A 151 21.78 14.43 -36.17
N VAL A 152 22.58 13.41 -36.49
CA VAL A 152 22.83 13.00 -37.88
C VAL A 152 21.55 12.47 -38.53
N ALA A 153 20.76 11.67 -37.82
CA ALA A 153 19.47 11.16 -38.32
C ALA A 153 18.48 12.30 -38.61
N ILE A 154 18.38 13.28 -37.70
CA ILE A 154 17.53 14.47 -37.87
C ILE A 154 17.96 15.27 -39.11
N LYS A 155 19.27 15.48 -39.31
CA LYS A 155 19.79 16.18 -40.51
C LYS A 155 19.41 15.45 -41.80
N ARG A 156 19.48 14.12 -41.83
CA ARG A 156 19.09 13.32 -42.99
C ARG A 156 17.59 13.46 -43.29
N LEU A 157 16.74 13.38 -42.27
CA LEU A 157 15.30 13.58 -42.42
C LEU A 157 14.95 15.01 -42.88
N ALA A 158 15.64 16.02 -42.34
CA ALA A 158 15.45 17.40 -42.75
C ALA A 158 15.80 17.61 -44.24
N LEU A 159 16.89 17.01 -44.73
CA LEU A 159 17.24 17.07 -46.15
C LEU A 159 16.21 16.37 -47.03
N VAL A 160 15.70 15.21 -46.61
CA VAL A 160 14.63 14.50 -47.35
C VAL A 160 13.35 15.33 -47.40
N LEU A 161 12.92 15.91 -46.28
CA LEU A 161 11.72 16.75 -46.21
C LEU A 161 11.84 18.02 -47.07
N VAL A 162 13.00 18.69 -47.02
CA VAL A 162 13.28 19.87 -47.84
C VAL A 162 13.31 19.48 -49.33
N GLY A 163 13.97 18.37 -49.68
CA GLY A 163 13.99 17.85 -51.04
C GLY A 163 12.59 17.53 -51.57
N TRP A 164 11.76 16.89 -50.74
CA TRP A 164 10.39 16.51 -51.13
C TRP A 164 9.50 17.73 -51.40
N LYS A 165 9.69 18.80 -50.61
CA LYS A 165 8.98 20.09 -50.79
C LYS A 165 9.43 20.87 -52.04
N LEU A 166 10.61 20.58 -52.59
CA LEU A 166 11.13 21.22 -53.82
C LEU A 166 10.69 20.51 -55.11
N THR A 167 10.24 19.26 -55.01
CA THR A 167 9.84 18.42 -56.16
C THR A 167 8.32 18.29 -56.37
N GLY A 168 7.49 18.87 -55.51
CA GLY A 168 6.03 18.88 -55.63
C GLY A 168 5.49 20.28 -55.79
#